data_AF-A0A942Y0Q6-F1
#
_entry.id   AF-A0A942Y0Q6-F1
#
_cell.length_a   1.000
_cell.length_b   1.000
_cell.length_c   1.000
_cell.angle_alpha   90.00
_cell.angle_beta   90.00
_cell.angle_gamma   90.00
#
_symmetry.space_group_name_H-M   'P 1'
#
loop_
_entity.id
_entity.type
_entity.pdbx_description
1 polymer ?
#
loop_
_entity_poly.entity_id
_entity_poly.type
_entity_poly.pdbx_seq_one_letter_code
_entity_poly.pdbx_strand_id
1 'polypeptide(L)'
;MKLQRIIHHLKDGRKKYSTHHGEIEKWEESDIEAMRRCRECYGDSAYLADFSRYGVVAAELRQRYPNAKIIAVVGFETEDHDQPLRTDVIF
;
A
#
# COMPACT_ATOMS: atom_id res chain seq x y z
N MET A 1 -13.52 -12.16 13.70
CA MET A 1 -12.85 -11.98 12.40
C MET A 1 -11.52 -11.29 12.67
N LYS A 2 -10.42 -11.80 12.11
CA LYS A 2 -9.08 -11.30 12.44
C LYS A 2 -8.72 -10.15 11.50
N LEU A 3 -8.54 -8.95 12.06
CA LEU A 3 -8.14 -7.78 11.30
C LEU A 3 -6.62 -7.74 11.16
N GLN A 4 -6.17 -7.29 10.01
CA GLN A 4 -4.75 -7.15 9.70
C GLN A 4 -4.44 -5.72 9.27
N ARG A 5 -3.18 -5.33 9.46
CA ARG A 5 -2.58 -4.12 8.88
C ARG A 5 -1.75 -4.53 7.66
N ILE A 6 -1.81 -3.74 6.60
CA ILE A 6 -0.96 -3.92 5.42
C ILE A 6 0.27 -3.03 5.54
N ILE A 7 1.44 -3.61 5.29
CA ILE A 7 2.71 -2.87 5.18
C ILE A 7 3.21 -3.02 3.75
N HIS A 8 3.21 -1.92 3.00
CA HIS A 8 3.76 -1.84 1.65
C HIS A 8 5.27 -1.72 1.66
N HIS A 9 5.94 -2.52 0.84
CA HIS A 9 7.36 -2.42 0.55
C HIS A 9 7.55 -1.51 -0.65
N LEU A 10 8.22 -0.38 -0.44
CA LEU A 10 8.46 0.61 -1.47
C LEU A 10 9.77 0.31 -2.22
N LYS A 11 9.81 0.64 -3.51
CA LYS A 11 10.98 0.40 -4.38
C LYS A 11 12.26 1.07 -3.87
N ASP A 12 12.15 2.13 -3.07
CA ASP A 12 13.29 2.84 -2.48
C ASP A 12 13.75 2.27 -1.13
N GLY A 13 13.23 1.11 -0.73
CA GLY A 13 13.62 0.38 0.47
C GLY A 13 12.83 0.75 1.73
N ARG A 14 11.95 1.76 1.67
CA ARG A 14 11.09 2.11 2.80
C ARG A 14 9.92 1.14 2.93
N LYS A 15 9.38 1.05 4.15
CA LYS A 15 8.14 0.33 4.46
C LYS A 15 7.09 1.32 4.92
N LYS A 16 5.87 1.23 4.40
CA LYS A 16 4.78 2.16 4.73
C LYS A 16 3.51 1.40 5.08
N TYR A 17 2.83 1.79 6.16
CA TYR A 17 1.49 1.25 6.47
C TYR A 17 0.49 1.69 5.40
N SER A 18 -0.45 0.83 5.02
CA SER A 18 -1.59 1.26 4.22
C SER A 18 -2.48 2.15 5.08
N THR A 19 -2.78 3.35 4.58
CA THR A 19 -3.47 4.39 5.33
C THR A 19 -4.59 5.01 4.51
N HIS A 20 -5.71 5.30 5.16
CA HIS A 20 -6.80 6.09 4.62
C HIS A 20 -7.08 7.27 5.56
N HIS A 21 -7.09 8.49 5.01
CA HIS A 21 -7.28 9.73 5.78
C HIS A 21 -6.39 9.88 7.04
N GLY A 22 -5.15 9.39 6.98
CA GLY A 22 -4.19 9.50 8.08
C GLY A 22 -4.31 8.41 9.14
N GLU A 23 -5.24 7.47 8.99
CA GLU A 23 -5.38 6.30 9.85
C GLU A 23 -4.87 5.04 9.15
N ILE A 24 -4.27 4.12 9.90
CA ILE A 24 -3.90 2.81 9.36
C ILE A 24 -5.17 2.02 9.09
N GLU A 25 -5.28 1.51 7.86
CA GLU A 25 -6.42 0.73 7.45
C GLU A 25 -6.45 -0.64 8.14
N LYS A 26 -7.66 -1.16 8.34
CA LYS A 26 -7.91 -2.49 8.88
C LYS A 26 -8.45 -3.35 7.74
N TRP A 27 -7.79 -4.46 7.50
CA TRP A 27 -8.07 -5.33 6.36
C TRP A 27 -8.55 -6.69 6.84
N GLU A 28 -9.58 -7.21 6.18
CA GLU A 28 -9.97 -8.61 6.29
C GLU A 28 -9.09 -9.49 5.39
N GLU A 29 -9.08 -10.79 5.64
CA GLU A 29 -8.35 -11.74 4.81
C GLU A 29 -8.86 -11.74 3.34
N SER A 30 -10.17 -11.60 3.15
CA SER A 30 -10.83 -11.45 1.85
C SER A 30 -10.35 -10.22 1.09
N ASP A 31 -10.19 -9.08 1.76
CA ASP A 31 -9.69 -7.85 1.15
C ASP A 31 -8.23 -8.00 0.70
N ILE A 32 -7.42 -8.69 1.52
CA ILE A 32 -6.02 -8.98 1.21
C ILE A 32 -5.92 -9.89 -0.02
N GLU A 33 -6.76 -10.93 -0.10
CA GLU A 33 -6.84 -11.78 -1.29
C GLU A 33 -7.25 -11.00 -2.53
N ALA A 34 -8.23 -10.10 -2.41
CA ALA A 34 -8.65 -9.23 -3.51
C ALA A 34 -7.50 -8.34 -3.98
N MET A 35 -6.72 -7.76 -3.06
CA MET A 35 -5.54 -6.96 -3.40
C MET A 35 -4.47 -7.79 -4.13
N ARG A 36 -4.22 -9.04 -3.71
CA ARG A 36 -3.29 -9.95 -4.43
C ARG A 36 -3.75 -10.19 -5.87
N ARG A 37 -5.04 -10.51 -6.06
CA ARG A 37 -5.62 -10.71 -7.39
C ARG A 37 -5.55 -9.45 -8.25
N CYS A 38 -5.81 -8.27 -7.68
CA CYS A 38 -5.67 -7.01 -8.38
C CYS A 38 -4.23 -6.81 -8.87
N ARG A 39 -3.23 -7.13 -8.04
CA ARG A 39 -1.82 -7.04 -8.44
C ARG A 39 -1.48 -7.99 -9.58
N GLU A 40 -1.98 -9.22 -9.54
CA GLU A 40 -1.76 -10.21 -10.59
C GLU A 40 -2.40 -9.80 -11.93
N CYS A 41 -3.61 -9.23 -11.88
CA CYS A 41 -4.35 -8.84 -13.09
C CYS A 41 -3.90 -7.50 -13.68
N TYR A 42 -3.56 -6.53 -12.85
CA TYR A 42 -3.38 -5.13 -13.25
C TYR A 42 -1.97 -4.58 -13.00
N GLY A 43 -1.12 -5.34 -12.32
CA GLY A 43 0.26 -4.96 -12.01
C GLY A 43 0.41 -4.27 -10.66
N ASP A 44 1.62 -3.76 -10.41
CA ASP A 44 1.98 -3.19 -9.12
C ASP A 44 1.21 -1.90 -8.80
N SER A 45 0.87 -1.76 -7.52
CA SER A 45 0.36 -0.51 -6.97
C SER A 45 1.49 0.50 -6.73
N ALA A 46 1.14 1.76 -6.51
CA ALA A 46 2.12 2.79 -6.27
C ALA A 46 1.57 3.95 -5.44
N TYR A 47 2.49 4.76 -4.91
CA TYR A 47 2.20 6.02 -4.26
C TYR A 47 2.69 7.18 -5.12
N LEU A 48 1.92 8.27 -5.14
CA LEU A 48 2.44 9.58 -5.53
C LEU A 48 3.30 10.11 -4.37
N ALA A 49 4.59 10.31 -4.59
CA ALA A 49 5.51 10.78 -3.56
C ALA A 49 5.17 12.19 -3.05
N ASP A 50 4.56 13.01 -3.91
CA ASP A 50 4.32 14.42 -3.64
C ASP A 50 3.07 14.65 -2.77
N PHE A 51 2.11 13.71 -2.78
CA PHE A 51 0.82 13.85 -2.07
C PHE A 51 0.43 12.61 -1.26
N SER A 52 1.33 11.63 -1.10
CA SER A 52 1.09 10.34 -0.45
C SER A 52 -0.16 9.59 -0.92
N ARG A 53 -0.63 9.84 -2.15
CA ARG A 53 -1.83 9.22 -2.69
C ARG A 53 -1.52 7.81 -3.18
N TYR A 54 -2.23 6.82 -2.66
CA TYR A 54 -2.17 5.44 -3.13
C TYR A 54 -3.00 5.24 -4.40
N GLY A 55 -2.51 4.40 -5.31
CA GLY A 55 -3.25 3.90 -6.45
C GLY A 55 -2.96 2.42 -6.65
N VAL A 56 -4.02 1.63 -6.82
CA VAL A 56 -3.96 0.16 -6.98
C VAL A 56 -3.18 -0.24 -8.24
N VAL A 57 -3.19 0.63 -9.26
CA VAL A 57 -2.49 0.40 -10.53
C VAL A 57 -1.57 1.58 -10.82
N ALA A 58 -0.26 1.35 -10.84
CA ALA A 58 0.73 2.40 -11.09
C ALA A 58 0.56 3.10 -12.46
N ALA A 59 0.11 2.36 -13.48
CA ALA A 59 -0.12 2.89 -14.82
C ALA A 59 -1.23 3.96 -14.82
N GLU A 60 -2.32 3.75 -14.07
CA GLU A 60 -3.41 4.72 -13.95
C GLU A 60 -2.95 6.02 -13.27
N LEU A 61 -2.12 5.89 -12.23
CA LEU A 61 -1.50 7.05 -11.58
C LEU A 61 -0.63 7.84 -12.57
N ARG A 62 0.18 7.16 -13.39
CA ARG A 62 1.00 7.82 -14.40
C ARG A 62 0.16 8.53 -15.45
N GLN A 63 -0.95 7.93 -15.90
CA GLN A 63 -1.84 8.56 -16.87
C GLN A 63 -2.50 9.81 -16.30
N ARG A 64 -2.96 9.75 -15.03
CA ARG A 64 -3.66 10.86 -14.37
C ARG A 64 -2.72 11.97 -13.90
N TYR A 65 -1.50 11.62 -13.51
CA TYR A 65 -0.50 12.53 -12.94
C TYR A 65 0.85 12.34 -13.63
N PRO A 66 0.99 12.74 -14.91
CA PRO A 66 2.16 12.43 -15.73
C PRO A 66 3.48 12.95 -15.15
N ASN A 67 3.45 14.11 -14.49
CA ASN A 67 4.62 14.78 -13.93
C ASN A 67 4.88 14.47 -12.45
N ALA A 68 3.98 13.73 -11.78
CA ALA A 68 4.15 13.41 -10.37
C ALA A 68 5.27 12.39 -10.18
N LYS A 69 5.96 12.49 -9.04
CA LYS A 69 6.88 11.45 -8.60
C LYS A 69 6.07 10.23 -8.14
N ILE A 70 6.40 9.06 -8.66
CA ILE A 70 5.73 7.80 -8.34
C ILE A 70 6.74 6.87 -7.67
N ILE A 71 6.35 6.29 -6.53
CA ILE A 71 7.09 5.25 -5.83
C ILE A 71 6.29 3.96 -5.93
N ALA A 72 6.84 2.97 -6.64
CA ALA A 72 6.19 1.69 -6.81
C ALA A 72 6.19 0.89 -5.50
N VAL A 73 5.09 0.18 -5.25
CA VAL A 73 4.99 -0.86 -4.23
C VAL A 73 5.46 -2.16 -4.87
N VAL A 74 6.60 -2.67 -4.40
CA VAL A 74 7.21 -3.90 -4.94
C VAL A 74 6.79 -5.16 -4.18
N GLY A 75 6.11 -5.00 -3.06
CA GLY A 75 5.65 -6.09 -2.21
C GLY A 75 4.81 -5.57 -1.07
N PHE A 76 4.24 -6.49 -0.30
CA PHE A 76 3.62 -6.16 0.97
C PHE A 76 3.74 -7.33 1.94
N GLU A 77 3.68 -7.01 3.21
CA GLU A 77 3.51 -7.95 4.31
C GLU A 77 2.27 -7.58 5.13
N THR A 78 1.79 -8.53 5.92
CA THR A 78 0.63 -8.32 6.79
C THR A 78 1.05 -8.46 8.25
N GLU A 79 0.41 -7.69 9.11
CA GLU A 79 0.64 -7.68 10.54
C GLU A 79 -0.71 -7.83 11.26
N ASP A 80 -0.73 -8.54 12.39
CA ASP A 80 -1.93 -8.61 13.22
C ASP A 80 -2.30 -7.21 13.73
N HIS A 81 -3.56 -6.80 13.55
CA HIS A 81 -3.98 -5.46 13.92
C HIS A 81 -3.70 -5.15 15.40
N ASP A 82 -3.81 -6.14 16.29
CA ASP A 82 -3.73 -5.95 17.73
C ASP A 82 -2.28 -5.93 18.28
N GLN A 83 -1.29 -6.16 17.43
CA GLN A 83 0.11 -6.01 17.80
C GLN A 83 0.52 -4.52 17.91
N PRO A 84 1.57 -4.19 18.68
CA PRO A 84 2.13 -2.85 18.68
C PRO A 84 2.62 -2.44 17.29
N LEU A 85 2.44 -1.16 16.94
CA LEU A 85 2.96 -0.60 15.70
C LEU A 85 4.49 -0.72 15.64
N ARG A 86 4.99 -1.04 14.45
CA ARG A 86 6.42 -1.12 14.18
C ARG A 86 7.03 0.27 14.02
N THR A 87 8.19 0.48 14.63
CA THR A 87 8.92 1.75 14.58
C THR A 87 9.74 1.94 13.31
N ASP A 88 9.98 0.87 12.54
CA ASP A 88 10.70 0.89 11.27
C ASP A 88 9.80 1.09 10.04
N VAL A 89 8.48 1.27 10.25
CA VAL A 89 7.47 1.45 9.20
C VAL A 89 6.90 2.86 9.30
N ILE A 90 6.87 3.58 8.18
CA ILE A 90 6.37 4.95 8.11
C ILE A 90 4.85 4.99 7.90
N PHE A 91 4.26 6.12 8.29
CA PHE A 91 2.85 6.45 8.07
C PHE A 91 2.63 7.19 6.75
#